data_AF-A0A0D2QAI1-F1
#
_entry.id   AF-A0A0D2QAI1-F1
#
_cell.length_a   1.000
_cell.length_b   1.000
_cell.length_c   1.000
_cell.angle_alpha   90.00
_cell.angle_beta   90.00
_cell.angle_gamma   90.00
#
_symmetry.space_group_name_H-M   'P 1'
#
loop_
_entity.id
_entity.type
_entity.pdbx_description
1 polymer ?
#
loop_
_entity_poly.entity_id
_entity_poly.type
_entity_poly.pdbx_seq_one_letter_code
_entity_poly.pdbx_strand_id
1 'polypeptide(L)'
;MPGLTCNACNKEFLDDADQKLHYKSDWHRYNLKRKVAGVPGVTEALFLARQSALAQEKEKQNETPMLYSCGVCGKGYRSSKAYSQHLKSRAHIMQASQGTNHPQEVKAIIKPLPRRTVNKPPQPRDRNDDESQDEWEEVDPEEELVGQAANSLTHLNVTEDGAGDEMEEEEEEEEELDPCCCFMCDLEHDTIESCMVHMHKLHGFFIPDVEYLKDPEGLLTYLGLKVKRDFMCLYCNERCHPFASLEAVRKHMAAKGHCKVHYGDGDEEEEAELEEFYDYSSRYASHFIILYIYIKLSLLTILFRLKQLRG
;
A
#
# COMPACT_ATOMS: atom_id res chain seq x y z
N MET A 1 13.82 -6.09 -49.58
CA MET A 1 13.74 -5.24 -48.38
C MET A 1 13.20 -6.11 -47.26
N PRO A 2 13.99 -6.44 -46.22
CA PRO A 2 13.45 -7.13 -45.06
C PRO A 2 12.41 -6.22 -44.40
N GLY A 3 11.18 -6.71 -44.20
CA GLY A 3 10.11 -5.93 -43.57
C GLY A 3 10.50 -5.49 -42.16
N LEU A 4 10.02 -4.31 -41.75
CA LEU A 4 10.18 -3.83 -40.38
C LEU A 4 9.27 -4.70 -39.49
N THR A 5 9.84 -5.68 -38.81
CA THR A 5 9.05 -6.63 -38.00
C THR A 5 9.60 -6.77 -36.58
N CYS A 6 8.71 -6.98 -35.61
CA CYS A 6 9.09 -7.28 -34.23
C CYS A 6 8.93 -8.76 -33.92
N ASN A 7 10.04 -9.48 -33.71
CA ASN A 7 10.07 -10.91 -33.38
C ASN A 7 9.59 -11.25 -31.95
N ALA A 8 9.38 -10.25 -31.09
CA ALA A 8 8.80 -10.46 -29.76
C ALA A 8 7.26 -10.41 -29.79
N CYS A 9 6.71 -9.68 -30.76
CA CYS A 9 5.29 -9.39 -30.85
C CYS A 9 4.64 -9.96 -32.12
N ASN A 10 5.43 -10.57 -33.01
CA ASN A 10 5.03 -11.05 -34.33
C ASN A 10 4.18 -10.03 -35.10
N LYS A 11 4.61 -8.76 -35.08
CA LYS A 11 3.96 -7.64 -35.77
C LYS A 11 4.85 -7.12 -36.88
N GLU A 12 4.23 -6.82 -38.01
CA GLU A 12 4.84 -6.17 -39.16
C GLU A 12 4.46 -4.68 -39.15
N PHE A 13 5.41 -3.82 -39.49
CA PHE A 13 5.28 -2.37 -39.55
C PHE A 13 5.44 -1.88 -40.98
N LEU A 14 4.70 -0.83 -41.32
CA LEU A 14 4.76 -0.18 -42.62
C LEU A 14 5.93 0.81 -42.66
N ASP A 15 6.15 1.54 -41.57
CA ASP A 15 7.15 2.60 -41.45
C ASP A 15 8.03 2.47 -40.18
N ASP A 16 9.23 3.03 -40.24
CA ASP A 16 10.19 3.07 -39.11
C ASP A 16 9.63 3.84 -37.90
N ALA A 17 8.75 4.82 -38.15
CA ALA A 17 8.10 5.60 -37.09
C ALA A 17 7.20 4.72 -36.22
N ASP A 18 6.39 3.85 -36.86
CA ASP A 18 5.49 2.93 -36.18
C ASP A 18 6.27 1.86 -35.41
N GLN A 19 7.40 1.39 -35.96
CA GLN A 19 8.27 0.46 -35.27
C GLN A 19 8.85 1.08 -33.99
N LYS A 20 9.33 2.34 -34.06
CA LYS A 20 9.85 3.06 -32.88
C LYS A 20 8.77 3.31 -31.83
N LEU A 21 7.55 3.65 -32.24
CA LEU A 21 6.42 3.80 -31.33
C LEU A 21 6.06 2.47 -30.68
N HIS A 22 6.07 1.37 -31.44
CA HIS A 22 5.82 0.03 -30.91
C HIS A 22 6.85 -0.35 -29.83
N TYR A 23 8.15 -0.12 -30.04
CA TYR A 23 9.17 -0.43 -29.02
C TYR A 23 8.96 0.32 -27.69
N LYS A 24 8.26 1.46 -27.71
CA LYS A 24 7.89 2.23 -26.51
C LYS A 24 6.53 1.84 -25.92
N SER A 25 5.72 1.06 -26.64
CA SER A 25 4.39 0.66 -26.20
C SER A 25 4.41 -0.35 -25.05
N ASP A 26 3.41 -0.30 -24.19
CA ASP A 26 3.26 -1.24 -23.08
C ASP A 26 3.04 -2.67 -23.56
N TRP A 27 2.42 -2.86 -24.73
CA TRP A 27 2.26 -4.17 -25.34
C TRP A 27 3.61 -4.82 -25.69
N HIS A 28 4.57 -4.03 -26.20
CA HIS A 28 5.92 -4.51 -26.49
C HIS A 28 6.67 -4.91 -25.21
N ARG A 29 6.64 -4.04 -24.19
CA ARG A 29 7.26 -4.29 -22.88
C ARG A 29 6.69 -5.56 -22.24
N TYR A 30 5.37 -5.73 -22.31
CA TYR A 30 4.66 -6.89 -21.79
C TYR A 30 5.06 -8.20 -22.51
N ASN A 31 5.09 -8.20 -23.85
CA ASN A 31 5.51 -9.36 -24.61
C ASN A 31 6.99 -9.69 -24.43
N LEU A 32 7.83 -8.67 -24.24
CA LEU A 32 9.24 -8.85 -23.93
C LEU A 32 9.42 -9.55 -22.57
N LYS A 33 8.73 -9.11 -21.51
CA LYS A 33 8.75 -9.75 -20.18
C LYS A 33 8.30 -11.22 -20.26
N ARG A 34 7.26 -11.53 -21.06
CA ARG A 34 6.80 -12.92 -21.29
C ARG A 34 7.85 -13.77 -22.01
N LYS A 35 8.50 -13.21 -23.04
CA LYS A 35 9.53 -13.90 -23.82
C LYS A 35 10.76 -14.21 -22.96
N VAL A 36 11.17 -13.28 -22.09
CA VAL A 36 12.25 -13.51 -21.10
C VAL A 36 11.87 -14.65 -20.14
N ALA A 37 10.61 -14.73 -19.73
CA ALA A 37 10.08 -15.83 -18.90
C ALA A 37 9.86 -17.15 -19.68
N GLY A 38 10.28 -17.24 -20.95
CA GLY A 38 10.10 -18.44 -21.78
C GLY A 38 8.66 -18.71 -22.23
N VAL A 39 7.75 -17.75 -22.03
CA VAL A 39 6.33 -17.87 -22.38
C VAL A 39 6.05 -17.13 -23.69
N PRO A 40 5.23 -17.69 -24.61
CA PRO A 40 4.83 -16.99 -25.82
C PRO A 40 4.19 -15.62 -25.52
N GLY A 41 4.60 -14.63 -26.31
CA GLY A 41 3.96 -13.31 -26.35
C GLY A 41 2.50 -13.41 -26.80
N VAL A 42 1.70 -12.42 -26.43
CA VAL A 42 0.28 -12.35 -26.81
C VAL A 42 0.06 -11.37 -27.95
N THR A 43 -0.98 -11.61 -28.75
CA THR A 43 -1.42 -10.65 -29.77
C THR A 43 -1.94 -9.36 -29.15
N GLU A 44 -1.87 -8.26 -29.88
CA GLU A 44 -2.37 -6.92 -29.48
C GLU A 44 -3.83 -6.97 -29.01
N ALA A 45 -4.70 -7.70 -29.71
CA ALA A 45 -6.10 -7.88 -29.35
C ALA A 45 -6.30 -8.53 -27.96
N LEU A 46 -5.51 -9.55 -27.63
CA LEU A 46 -5.56 -10.22 -26.32
C LEU A 46 -5.02 -9.33 -25.20
N PHE A 47 -4.01 -8.51 -25.49
CA PHE A 47 -3.46 -7.55 -24.54
C PHE A 47 -4.50 -6.49 -24.17
N LEU A 48 -5.16 -5.89 -25.17
CA LEU A 48 -6.23 -4.92 -24.97
C LEU A 48 -7.43 -5.53 -24.26
N ALA A 49 -7.85 -6.75 -24.63
CA ALA A 49 -8.92 -7.47 -23.94
C ALA A 49 -8.61 -7.64 -22.45
N ARG A 50 -7.38 -8.03 -22.10
CA ARG A 50 -6.93 -8.14 -20.69
C ARG A 50 -6.94 -6.80 -19.98
N GLN A 51 -6.44 -5.74 -20.61
CA GLN A 51 -6.43 -4.39 -20.02
C GLN A 51 -7.86 -3.89 -19.75
N SER A 52 -8.79 -4.11 -20.69
CA SER A 52 -10.20 -3.75 -20.52
C SER A 52 -10.89 -4.56 -19.43
N ALA A 53 -10.58 -5.85 -19.28
CA ALA A 53 -11.12 -6.68 -18.22
C ALA A 53 -10.67 -6.19 -16.83
N LEU A 54 -9.38 -5.86 -16.70
CA LEU A 54 -8.84 -5.27 -15.47
C LEU A 54 -9.47 -3.91 -15.16
N ALA A 55 -9.69 -3.06 -16.17
CA ALA A 55 -10.38 -1.77 -15.99
C ALA A 55 -11.83 -1.96 -15.50
N GLN A 56 -12.59 -2.88 -16.09
CA GLN A 56 -13.95 -3.21 -15.64
C GLN A 56 -13.99 -3.79 -14.23
N GLU A 57 -12.99 -4.58 -13.84
CA GLU A 57 -12.86 -5.07 -12.47
C GLU A 57 -12.56 -3.93 -11.49
N LYS A 58 -11.72 -2.96 -11.88
CA LYS A 58 -11.48 -1.75 -11.08
C LYS A 58 -12.76 -0.91 -10.93
N GLU A 59 -13.54 -0.74 -11.99
CA GLU A 59 -14.81 -0.01 -11.94
C GLU A 59 -15.84 -0.70 -11.03
N LYS A 60 -16.00 -2.02 -11.14
CA LYS A 60 -16.90 -2.81 -10.27
C LYS A 60 -16.48 -2.79 -8.80
N GLN A 61 -15.18 -2.65 -8.51
CA GLN A 61 -14.67 -2.51 -7.14
C GLN A 61 -14.88 -1.09 -6.57
N ASN A 62 -15.04 -0.08 -7.44
CA ASN A 62 -15.30 1.30 -7.06
C ASN A 62 -16.79 1.62 -6.88
N GLU A 63 -17.71 0.70 -7.21
CA GLU A 63 -19.13 0.85 -6.90
C GLU A 63 -19.35 0.81 -5.38
N THR A 64 -19.75 1.94 -4.79
CA THR A 64 -19.98 2.06 -3.35
C THR A 64 -21.05 1.06 -2.86
N PRO A 65 -20.79 0.26 -1.81
CA PRO A 65 -21.76 -0.72 -1.32
C PRO A 65 -23.04 -0.01 -0.82
N MET A 66 -24.17 -0.24 -1.48
CA MET A 66 -25.46 0.34 -1.07
C MET A 66 -26.00 -0.37 0.17
N LEU A 67 -26.40 0.39 1.20
CA LEU A 67 -27.13 -0.13 2.36
C LEU A 67 -28.64 0.08 2.20
N TYR A 68 -29.38 -1.02 2.31
CA TYR A 68 -30.83 -1.07 2.30
C TYR A 68 -31.32 -1.14 3.73
N SER A 69 -32.18 -0.23 4.18
CA SER A 69 -32.68 -0.22 5.55
C SER A 69 -34.19 -0.39 5.61
N CYS A 70 -34.68 -1.13 6.60
CA CYS A 70 -36.10 -1.29 6.87
C CYS A 70 -36.56 -0.27 7.89
N GLY A 71 -37.43 0.67 7.50
CA GLY A 71 -37.96 1.69 8.41
C GLY A 71 -38.80 1.12 9.57
N VAL A 72 -39.44 -0.04 9.38
CA VAL A 72 -40.27 -0.69 10.42
C VAL A 72 -39.42 -1.47 11.42
N CYS A 73 -38.33 -2.08 10.95
CA CYS A 73 -37.52 -2.99 11.77
C CYS A 73 -36.18 -2.38 12.21
N GLY A 74 -35.79 -1.24 11.66
CA GLY A 74 -34.47 -0.61 11.87
C GLY A 74 -33.28 -1.41 11.32
N LYS A 75 -33.52 -2.53 10.63
CA LYS A 75 -32.47 -3.46 10.18
C LYS A 75 -31.85 -3.00 8.85
N GLY A 76 -30.53 -2.98 8.79
CA GLY A 76 -29.74 -2.67 7.60
C GLY A 76 -29.26 -3.93 6.86
N TYR A 77 -29.22 -3.87 5.54
CA TYR A 77 -28.88 -4.98 4.64
C TYR A 77 -27.91 -4.48 3.58
N ARG A 78 -26.84 -5.24 3.34
CA ARG A 78 -25.82 -4.93 2.32
C ARG A 78 -26.18 -5.38 0.90
N SER A 79 -27.39 -5.91 0.71
CA SER A 79 -27.87 -6.41 -0.58
C SER A 79 -29.37 -6.20 -0.71
N SER A 80 -29.80 -5.75 -1.89
CA SER A 80 -31.21 -5.63 -2.27
C SER A 80 -31.98 -6.95 -2.07
N LYS A 81 -31.33 -8.08 -2.39
CA LYS A 81 -31.93 -9.41 -2.28
C LYS A 81 -32.22 -9.77 -0.82
N ALA A 82 -31.27 -9.53 0.08
CA ALA A 82 -31.44 -9.76 1.51
C ALA A 82 -32.54 -8.87 2.12
N TYR A 83 -32.60 -7.61 1.69
CA TYR A 83 -33.66 -6.68 2.08
C TYR A 83 -35.05 -7.14 1.61
N SER A 84 -35.17 -7.55 0.35
CA SER A 84 -36.44 -8.05 -0.21
C SER A 84 -36.93 -9.32 0.50
N GLN A 85 -36.01 -10.17 0.93
CA GLN A 85 -36.33 -11.38 1.70
C GLN A 85 -36.76 -11.03 3.12
N HIS A 86 -36.15 -10.01 3.72
CA HIS A 86 -36.60 -9.47 5.00
C HIS A 86 -38.04 -8.95 4.95
N LEU A 87 -38.41 -8.18 3.91
CA LEU A 87 -39.78 -7.66 3.76
C LEU A 87 -40.84 -8.76 3.64
N LYS A 88 -40.45 -9.93 3.11
CA LYS A 88 -41.33 -11.10 2.99
C LYS A 88 -41.34 -12.00 4.24
N SER A 89 -40.50 -11.71 5.24
CA SER A 89 -40.39 -12.55 6.43
C SER A 89 -41.61 -12.41 7.33
N ARG A 90 -42.04 -13.52 7.97
CA ARG A 90 -43.16 -13.52 8.93
C ARG A 90 -42.93 -12.52 10.06
N ALA A 91 -41.68 -12.36 10.50
CA ALA A 91 -41.27 -11.40 11.52
C ALA A 91 -41.54 -9.94 11.10
N HIS A 92 -41.16 -9.57 9.87
CA HIS A 92 -41.46 -8.23 9.35
C HIS A 92 -42.97 -8.01 9.20
N ILE A 93 -43.70 -8.99 8.65
CA ILE A 93 -45.15 -8.89 8.43
C ILE A 93 -45.92 -8.69 9.74
N MET A 94 -45.58 -9.45 10.79
CA MET A 94 -46.20 -9.28 12.11
C MET A 94 -45.90 -7.90 12.70
N GLN A 95 -44.65 -7.45 12.65
CA GLN A 95 -44.24 -6.15 13.18
C GLN A 95 -44.81 -4.97 12.38
N ALA A 96 -44.94 -5.10 11.06
CA ALA A 96 -45.56 -4.10 10.20
C ALA A 96 -47.08 -3.99 10.43
N SER A 97 -47.75 -5.09 10.79
CA SER A 97 -49.19 -5.10 11.09
C SER A 97 -49.57 -4.49 12.45
N GLN A 98 -48.61 -4.34 13.37
CA GLN A 98 -48.83 -3.83 14.73
C GLN A 98 -48.50 -2.32 14.88
N GLY A 99 -47.89 -1.69 13.87
CA GLY A 99 -47.60 -0.26 13.85
C GLY A 99 -48.80 0.59 13.42
N THR A 100 -49.02 1.72 14.09
CA THR A 100 -50.16 2.64 13.86
C THR A 100 -50.24 3.18 12.42
N ASN A 101 -51.48 3.27 11.92
CA ASN A 101 -51.91 3.75 10.61
C ASN A 101 -51.19 5.01 10.07
N HIS A 102 -50.42 4.84 8.99
CA HIS A 102 -50.42 5.77 7.85
C HIS A 102 -50.03 5.00 6.58
N PRO A 103 -50.85 4.99 5.51
CA PRO A 103 -50.52 4.33 4.25
C PRO A 103 -49.56 5.23 3.46
N GLN A 104 -48.33 5.35 3.93
CA GLN A 104 -47.23 5.81 3.09
C GLN A 104 -46.50 4.58 2.59
N GLU A 105 -46.43 4.45 1.27
CA GLU A 105 -45.60 3.50 0.54
C GLU A 105 -44.31 3.21 1.31
N VAL A 106 -44.02 1.93 1.55
CA VAL A 106 -42.77 1.48 2.18
C VAL A 106 -41.62 1.82 1.23
N LYS A 107 -41.19 3.08 1.22
CA LYS A 107 -40.04 3.55 0.45
C LYS A 107 -38.80 2.97 1.13
N ALA A 108 -38.11 2.11 0.41
CA ALA A 108 -36.76 1.70 0.78
C ALA A 108 -35.92 2.96 0.97
N ILE A 109 -35.44 3.21 2.19
CA ILE A 109 -34.46 4.25 2.44
C ILE A 109 -33.13 3.67 1.94
N ILE A 110 -32.85 3.91 0.66
CA ILE A 110 -31.56 3.64 0.04
C ILE A 110 -30.67 4.82 0.41
N LYS A 111 -29.75 4.61 1.34
CA LYS A 111 -28.71 5.59 1.65
C LYS A 111 -27.40 5.05 1.08
N PRO A 112 -26.68 5.82 0.23
CA PRO A 112 -25.27 5.57 0.00
C PRO A 112 -24.59 5.52 1.37
N LEU A 113 -23.67 4.57 1.59
CA LEU A 113 -22.78 4.66 2.74
C LEU A 113 -22.12 6.04 2.70
N PRO A 114 -22.21 6.86 3.76
CA PRO A 114 -21.29 7.98 3.88
C PRO A 114 -19.88 7.37 3.83
N ARG A 115 -19.07 7.77 2.85
CA ARG A 115 -17.63 7.54 2.95
C ARG A 115 -17.24 8.20 4.27
N ARG A 116 -16.67 7.43 5.21
CA ARG A 116 -16.15 7.98 6.46
C ARG A 116 -15.14 9.05 6.07
N THR A 117 -15.55 10.31 6.15
CA THR A 117 -14.67 11.46 6.02
C THR A 117 -13.85 11.45 7.30
N VAL A 118 -12.63 10.92 7.22
CA VAL A 118 -11.58 11.42 8.10
C VAL A 118 -11.44 12.89 7.72
N ASN A 119 -11.65 13.77 8.68
CA ASN A 119 -11.49 15.20 8.49
C ASN A 119 -10.05 15.47 8.05
N LYS A 120 -9.82 15.67 6.75
CA LYS A 120 -8.60 16.29 6.25
C LYS A 120 -8.78 17.80 6.40
N PRO A 121 -7.86 18.53 7.04
CA PRO A 121 -7.92 19.99 7.11
C PRO A 121 -7.92 20.60 5.70
N PRO A 122 -8.57 21.75 5.48
CA PRO A 122 -8.72 22.33 4.15
C PRO A 122 -7.38 22.87 3.63
N GLN A 123 -6.87 22.31 2.54
CA GLN A 123 -5.79 22.95 1.80
C GLN A 123 -6.35 24.11 0.96
N PRO A 124 -5.66 25.28 0.93
CA PRO A 124 -6.04 26.38 0.07
C PRO A 124 -5.86 26.00 -1.40
N ARG A 125 -6.77 26.50 -2.23
CA ARG A 125 -6.58 26.56 -3.68
C ARG A 125 -5.61 27.70 -3.95
N ASP A 126 -4.59 27.50 -4.78
CA ASP A 126 -4.40 28.40 -5.90
C ASP A 126 -3.52 27.88 -7.04
N ARG A 127 -3.79 28.50 -8.19
CA ARG A 127 -3.17 28.33 -9.51
C ARG A 127 -1.76 28.92 -9.59
N ASN A 128 -0.97 28.31 -10.47
CA ASN A 128 0.05 28.86 -11.37
C ASN A 128 1.17 29.78 -10.84
N ASP A 129 2.37 29.30 -11.16
CA ASP A 129 3.57 29.98 -11.65
C ASP A 129 4.50 30.72 -10.68
N ASP A 130 5.77 30.39 -10.91
CA ASP A 130 6.99 31.18 -10.81
C ASP A 130 7.84 31.14 -9.53
N GLU A 131 9.13 31.24 -9.82
CA GLU A 131 10.37 30.96 -9.09
C GLU A 131 10.53 31.48 -7.64
N SER A 132 11.39 30.78 -6.89
CA SER A 132 12.54 31.32 -6.10
C SER A 132 12.69 30.80 -4.65
N GLN A 133 13.87 30.22 -4.42
CA GLN A 133 14.79 30.25 -3.25
C GLN A 133 14.27 30.24 -1.79
N ASP A 134 14.76 29.18 -1.12
CA ASP A 134 15.47 29.16 0.17
C ASP A 134 14.72 29.31 1.53
N GLU A 135 15.01 28.31 2.37
CA GLU A 135 15.45 28.42 3.77
C GLU A 135 14.46 28.92 4.82
N TRP A 136 13.91 28.01 5.65
CA TRP A 136 13.31 28.36 6.93
C TRP A 136 13.60 27.33 8.04
N GLU A 137 14.18 27.85 9.12
CA GLU A 137 14.35 27.25 10.45
C GLU A 137 13.01 27.11 11.19
N GLU A 138 12.92 26.08 12.04
CA GLU A 138 11.83 25.84 12.98
C GLU A 138 11.99 26.67 14.26
N VAL A 139 10.90 27.29 14.74
CA VAL A 139 10.76 27.61 16.16
C VAL A 139 9.32 27.46 16.62
N ASP A 140 9.20 26.67 17.67
CA ASP A 140 8.08 26.32 18.53
C ASP A 140 7.47 27.52 19.29
N PRO A 141 6.14 27.54 19.50
CA PRO A 141 5.53 28.34 20.55
C PRO A 141 4.57 27.55 21.45
N GLU A 142 5.08 27.01 22.55
CA GLU A 142 4.38 26.96 23.84
C GLU A 142 5.00 28.04 24.75
N GLU A 143 4.26 29.01 25.27
CA GLU A 143 3.47 28.91 26.50
C GLU A 143 2.94 30.32 26.83
N GLU A 144 1.70 30.45 27.30
CA GLU A 144 1.36 31.57 28.20
C GLU A 144 0.49 31.10 29.38
N LEU A 145 1.20 30.71 30.45
CA LEU A 145 1.10 31.17 31.84
C LEU A 145 -0.19 30.91 32.64
N VAL A 146 -0.03 30.13 33.72
CA VAL A 146 -0.57 30.51 35.04
C VAL A 146 0.54 30.44 36.09
N GLY A 147 0.82 31.59 36.72
CA GLY A 147 1.86 31.75 37.72
C GLY A 147 1.39 31.63 39.18
N GLN A 148 2.28 31.04 39.97
CA GLN A 148 2.74 31.44 41.32
C GLN A 148 1.79 31.25 42.52
N ALA A 149 2.18 30.39 43.47
CA ALA A 149 3.11 30.79 44.53
C ALA A 149 3.37 29.63 45.52
N ALA A 150 4.65 29.39 45.79
CA ALA A 150 5.14 28.55 46.87
C ALA A 150 4.96 29.23 48.24
N ASN A 151 4.71 28.43 49.28
CA ASN A 151 5.57 28.44 50.47
C ASN A 151 5.32 27.26 51.42
N SER A 152 6.33 26.38 51.47
CA SER A 152 7.01 25.84 52.66
C SER A 152 6.23 25.07 53.75
N LEU A 153 6.47 23.75 53.72
CA LEU A 153 7.04 22.92 54.80
C LEU A 153 6.30 22.86 56.15
N THR A 154 5.71 21.70 56.49
CA THR A 154 6.06 20.81 57.63
C THR A 154 4.89 19.89 58.07
N HIS A 155 5.11 18.58 57.93
CA HIS A 155 4.87 17.51 58.93
C HIS A 155 3.61 17.56 59.85
N LEU A 156 2.57 16.77 59.51
CA LEU A 156 1.79 15.79 60.36
C LEU A 156 0.26 15.80 60.21
N ASN A 157 -0.28 14.58 59.99
CA ASN A 157 -1.53 13.96 60.46
C ASN A 157 -2.85 14.76 60.50
N VAL A 158 -3.89 14.24 59.81
CA VAL A 158 -5.17 13.71 60.35
C VAL A 158 -6.29 13.72 59.27
N THR A 159 -6.80 12.51 58.97
CA THR A 159 -8.15 12.03 58.52
C THR A 159 -8.99 12.66 57.39
N GLU A 160 -9.53 11.72 56.58
CA GLU A 160 -10.87 11.59 55.96
C GLU A 160 -11.25 12.39 54.69
N ASP A 161 -11.49 11.58 53.63
CA ASP A 161 -12.50 11.64 52.56
C ASP A 161 -12.63 12.87 51.64
N GLY A 162 -12.48 12.62 50.33
CA GLY A 162 -12.99 13.50 49.28
C GLY A 162 -12.40 13.24 47.89
N ALA A 163 -13.18 12.59 47.03
CA ALA A 163 -12.88 12.17 45.66
C ALA A 163 -12.60 13.30 44.64
N GLY A 164 -11.83 12.97 43.60
CA GLY A 164 -11.66 13.74 42.36
C GLY A 164 -10.36 13.33 41.65
N ASP A 165 -10.36 12.24 40.88
CA ASP A 165 -10.43 12.26 39.40
C ASP A 165 -9.11 12.77 38.79
N GLU A 166 -8.11 11.88 38.79
CA GLU A 166 -6.84 12.06 38.09
C GLU A 166 -7.00 11.45 36.69
N MET A 167 -7.03 12.29 35.65
CA MET A 167 -6.86 11.84 34.27
C MET A 167 -5.41 11.38 34.11
N GLU A 168 -5.22 10.06 34.04
CA GLU A 168 -3.97 9.46 33.54
C GLU A 168 -3.86 9.83 32.06
N GLU A 169 -2.85 10.61 31.71
CA GLU A 169 -2.38 10.75 30.34
C GLU A 169 -1.77 9.39 29.95
N GLU A 170 -2.50 8.57 29.20
CA GLU A 170 -1.99 7.33 28.62
C GLU A 170 -0.86 7.70 27.65
N GLU A 171 0.38 7.65 28.11
CA GLU A 171 1.56 7.60 27.25
C GLU A 171 1.35 6.44 26.26
N GLU A 172 1.23 6.74 24.96
CA GLU A 172 1.22 5.70 23.92
C GLU A 172 2.58 4.99 23.96
N GLU A 173 2.69 3.91 24.75
CA GLU A 173 3.86 3.05 24.77
C GLU A 173 4.15 2.63 23.32
N GLU A 174 5.27 3.10 22.74
CA GLU A 174 5.74 2.60 21.46
C GLU A 174 6.00 1.10 21.64
N GLU A 175 5.11 0.25 21.13
CA GLU A 175 5.27 -1.19 21.15
C GLU A 175 6.49 -1.57 20.29
N GLU A 176 7.67 -1.61 20.91
CA GLU A 176 8.89 -2.13 20.30
C GLU A 176 8.69 -3.61 19.98
N LEU A 177 8.60 -3.93 18.69
CA LEU A 177 8.53 -5.31 18.25
C LEU A 177 9.92 -5.92 18.23
N ASP A 178 10.04 -7.07 18.91
CA ASP A 178 11.25 -7.88 18.85
C ASP A 178 11.47 -8.45 17.42
N PRO A 179 12.57 -8.09 16.74
CA PRO A 179 12.91 -8.62 15.41
C PRO A 179 13.15 -10.15 15.40
N CYS A 180 13.45 -10.73 16.56
CA CYS A 180 13.65 -12.18 16.72
C CYS A 180 12.34 -12.95 16.88
N CYS A 181 11.20 -12.27 16.97
CA CYS A 181 9.89 -12.88 17.10
C CYS A 181 9.16 -12.94 15.74
N CYS A 182 8.73 -14.13 15.34
CA CYS A 182 8.00 -14.30 14.09
C CYS A 182 6.62 -13.62 14.17
N PHE A 183 6.43 -12.53 13.41
CA PHE A 183 5.15 -11.80 13.44
C PHE A 183 3.94 -12.57 12.86
N MET A 184 4.16 -13.73 12.23
CA MET A 184 3.11 -14.60 11.69
C MET A 184 2.60 -15.64 12.68
N CYS A 185 3.43 -16.09 13.63
CA CYS A 185 3.08 -17.16 14.57
C CYS A 185 3.54 -16.96 16.03
N ASP A 186 4.16 -15.81 16.35
CA ASP A 186 4.72 -15.46 17.66
C ASP A 186 5.79 -16.41 18.20
N LEU A 187 6.45 -17.17 17.31
CA LEU A 187 7.59 -17.98 17.71
C LEU A 187 8.82 -17.10 17.90
N GLU A 188 9.42 -17.17 19.07
CA GLU A 188 10.69 -16.50 19.40
C GLU A 188 11.89 -17.33 18.93
N HIS A 189 12.95 -16.65 18.51
CA HIS A 189 14.18 -17.25 18.02
C HIS A 189 15.41 -16.64 18.70
N ASP A 190 16.49 -17.41 18.80
CA ASP A 190 17.73 -16.93 19.42
C ASP A 190 18.49 -15.90 18.56
N THR A 191 18.27 -15.91 17.24
CA THR A 191 18.88 -14.96 16.29
C THR A 191 17.90 -14.59 15.18
N ILE A 192 18.12 -13.42 14.58
CA ILE A 192 17.35 -12.92 13.43
C ILE A 192 17.44 -13.86 12.24
N GLU A 193 18.62 -14.43 11.94
CA GLU A 193 18.75 -15.35 10.81
C GLU A 193 17.93 -16.62 11.03
N SER A 194 17.86 -17.12 12.27
CA SER A 194 17.01 -18.25 12.64
C SER A 194 15.53 -17.92 12.44
N CYS A 195 15.11 -16.71 12.84
CA CYS A 195 13.76 -16.19 12.60
C CYS A 195 13.44 -16.12 11.09
N MET A 196 14.33 -15.55 10.29
CA MET A 196 14.15 -15.45 8.83
C MET A 196 14.06 -16.83 8.17
N VAL A 197 14.90 -17.79 8.59
CA VAL A 197 14.86 -19.17 8.08
C VAL A 197 13.54 -19.85 8.46
N HIS A 198 13.05 -19.64 9.69
CA HIS A 198 11.75 -20.12 10.13
C HIS A 198 10.62 -19.54 9.28
N MET A 199 10.61 -18.22 9.09
CA MET A 199 9.61 -17.51 8.29
C MET A 199 9.61 -18.02 6.84
N HIS A 200 10.78 -18.25 6.25
CA HIS A 200 10.90 -18.79 4.90
C HIS A 200 10.36 -20.23 4.80
N LYS A 201 10.75 -21.12 5.73
CA LYS A 201 10.41 -22.55 5.66
C LYS A 201 8.96 -22.85 6.02
N LEU A 202 8.42 -22.19 7.06
CA LEU A 202 7.09 -22.50 7.58
C LEU A 202 6.00 -21.59 7.01
N HIS A 203 6.33 -20.33 6.75
CA HIS A 203 5.34 -19.36 6.25
C HIS A 203 5.52 -19.03 4.77
N GLY A 204 6.57 -19.53 4.11
CA GLY A 204 6.88 -19.19 2.73
C GLY A 204 7.33 -17.74 2.58
N PHE A 205 7.83 -17.13 3.66
CA PHE A 205 8.28 -15.74 3.65
C PHE A 205 9.46 -15.53 2.73
N PHE A 206 9.35 -14.54 1.85
CA PHE A 206 10.39 -14.21 0.89
C PHE A 206 10.64 -12.70 0.86
N ILE A 207 11.92 -12.36 1.04
CA ILE A 207 12.46 -11.00 0.91
C ILE A 207 13.20 -10.95 -0.43
N PRO A 208 12.74 -10.13 -1.39
CA PRO A 208 13.45 -9.89 -2.64
C PRO A 208 14.85 -9.33 -2.42
N ASP A 209 15.79 -9.60 -3.33
CA ASP A 209 17.07 -8.89 -3.39
C ASP A 209 17.85 -8.85 -2.06
N VAL A 210 17.78 -9.93 -1.26
CA VAL A 210 18.41 -10.04 0.08
C VAL A 210 19.91 -9.73 0.10
N GLU A 211 20.59 -9.84 -1.04
CA GLU A 211 22.01 -9.49 -1.19
C GLU A 211 22.28 -7.98 -1.06
N TYR A 212 21.25 -7.14 -1.22
CA TYR A 212 21.32 -5.68 -1.07
C TYR A 212 20.63 -5.20 0.22
N LEU A 213 20.13 -6.09 1.06
CA LEU A 213 19.50 -5.73 2.32
C LEU A 213 20.57 -5.28 3.31
N LYS A 214 20.57 -3.99 3.65
CA LYS A 214 21.54 -3.37 4.57
C LYS A 214 21.10 -3.55 6.02
N ASP A 215 19.80 -3.43 6.28
CA ASP A 215 19.22 -3.49 7.61
C ASP A 215 18.09 -4.54 7.70
N PRO A 216 18.42 -5.80 8.03
CA PRO A 216 17.42 -6.86 8.19
C PRO A 216 16.58 -6.68 9.47
N GLU A 217 17.13 -6.04 10.51
CA GLU A 217 16.44 -5.82 11.77
C GLU A 217 15.32 -4.80 11.59
N GLY A 218 15.66 -3.62 11.05
CA GLY A 218 14.68 -2.56 10.77
C GLY A 218 13.57 -3.03 9.82
N LEU A 219 13.91 -3.81 8.78
CA LEU A 219 12.91 -4.35 7.86
C LEU A 219 11.92 -5.29 8.58
N LEU A 220 12.40 -6.18 9.45
CA LEU A 220 11.53 -7.10 10.17
C LEU A 220 10.66 -6.38 11.21
N THR A 221 11.19 -5.38 11.89
CA THR A 221 10.42 -4.52 12.80
C THR A 221 9.31 -3.79 12.05
N TYR A 222 9.63 -3.15 10.93
CA TYR A 222 8.67 -2.43 10.10
C TYR A 222 7.55 -3.36 9.59
N LEU A 223 7.91 -4.52 9.01
CA LEU A 223 6.93 -5.50 8.53
C LEU A 223 6.11 -6.08 9.69
N GLY A 224 6.74 -6.26 10.86
CA GLY A 224 6.09 -6.65 12.09
C GLY A 224 5.01 -5.66 12.49
N LEU A 225 5.32 -4.36 12.51
CA LEU A 225 4.38 -3.29 12.88
C LEU A 225 3.20 -3.25 11.91
N LYS A 226 3.47 -3.35 10.60
CA LYS A 226 2.45 -3.40 9.56
C LYS A 226 1.45 -4.54 9.76
N VAL A 227 1.90 -5.68 10.28
CA VAL A 227 1.05 -6.86 10.52
C VAL A 227 0.41 -6.86 11.91
N LYS A 228 1.18 -6.58 12.97
CA LYS A 228 0.76 -6.68 14.37
C LYS A 228 -0.04 -5.47 14.84
N ARG A 229 0.39 -4.25 14.48
CA ARG A 229 -0.25 -3.00 14.91
C ARG A 229 -1.33 -2.57 13.93
N ASP A 230 -0.99 -2.53 12.64
CA ASP A 230 -1.89 -1.97 11.64
C ASP A 230 -2.88 -3.00 11.07
N PHE A 231 -2.72 -4.28 11.44
CA PHE A 231 -3.48 -5.42 10.90
C PHE A 231 -3.55 -5.41 9.37
N MET A 232 -2.43 -5.08 8.71
CA MET A 232 -2.35 -5.01 7.25
C MET A 232 -1.63 -6.23 6.66
N CYS A 233 -2.04 -6.61 5.45
CA CYS A 233 -1.44 -7.72 4.73
C CYS A 233 -0.28 -7.22 3.85
N LEU A 234 0.91 -7.80 4.01
CA LEU A 234 2.15 -7.37 3.32
C LEU A 234 2.12 -7.41 1.79
N TYR A 235 1.20 -8.20 1.21
CA TYR A 235 1.10 -8.39 -0.23
C TYR A 235 -0.21 -7.87 -0.85
N CYS A 236 -1.23 -7.58 -0.04
CA CYS A 236 -2.45 -7.05 -0.63
C CYS A 236 -2.24 -5.56 -0.86
N ASN A 237 -2.40 -5.10 -2.10
CA ASN A 237 -2.33 -3.69 -2.46
C ASN A 237 -3.30 -2.84 -1.61
N GLU A 238 -3.15 -1.51 -1.65
CA GLU A 238 -3.90 -0.43 -0.97
C GLU A 238 -5.43 -0.58 -0.85
N ARG A 239 -6.04 -1.49 -1.62
CA ARG A 239 -7.47 -1.82 -1.54
C ARG A 239 -7.82 -2.68 -0.33
N CYS A 240 -6.83 -3.21 0.38
CA CYS A 240 -7.08 -4.01 1.56
C CYS A 240 -7.16 -3.09 2.78
N HIS A 241 -8.38 -2.84 3.24
CA HIS A 241 -8.58 -2.22 4.55
C HIS A 241 -7.93 -3.06 5.66
N PRO A 242 -7.48 -2.43 6.75
CA PRO A 242 -7.05 -3.11 7.96
C PRO A 242 -8.04 -4.20 8.36
N PHE A 243 -7.50 -5.35 8.74
CA PHE A 243 -8.31 -6.45 9.21
C PHE A 243 -8.83 -6.16 10.62
N ALA A 244 -9.92 -6.82 11.00
CA ALA A 244 -10.54 -6.57 12.31
C ALA A 244 -9.71 -7.08 13.50
N SER A 245 -8.67 -7.88 13.27
CA SER A 245 -7.78 -8.44 14.30
C SER A 245 -6.51 -9.02 13.68
N LEU A 246 -5.47 -9.15 14.51
CA LEU A 246 -4.23 -9.86 14.17
C LEU A 246 -4.47 -11.29 13.66
N GLU A 247 -5.37 -12.01 14.33
CA GLU A 247 -5.68 -13.39 13.93
C GLU A 247 -6.31 -13.45 12.53
N ALA A 248 -7.13 -12.45 12.17
CA ALA A 248 -7.73 -12.35 10.85
C ALA A 248 -6.69 -12.07 9.76
N VAL A 249 -5.72 -11.18 10.03
CA VAL A 249 -4.63 -10.89 9.08
C VAL A 249 -3.76 -12.13 8.88
N ARG A 250 -3.39 -12.84 9.95
CA ARG A 250 -2.55 -14.05 9.89
C ARG A 250 -3.22 -15.18 9.15
N LYS A 251 -4.51 -15.44 9.43
CA LYS A 251 -5.30 -16.42 8.69
C LYS A 251 -5.40 -16.07 7.22
N HIS A 252 -5.57 -14.79 6.88
CA HIS A 252 -5.58 -14.34 5.50
C HIS A 252 -4.23 -14.58 4.81
N MET A 253 -3.14 -14.15 5.44
CA MET A 253 -1.78 -14.28 4.91
C MET A 253 -1.42 -15.75 4.67
N ALA A 254 -1.73 -16.62 5.62
CA ALA A 254 -1.51 -18.06 5.51
C ALA A 254 -2.39 -18.71 4.44
N ALA A 255 -3.69 -18.39 4.40
CA ALA A 255 -4.63 -19.01 3.46
C ALA A 255 -4.35 -18.65 1.99
N LYS A 256 -3.84 -17.44 1.74
CA LYS A 256 -3.54 -16.97 0.37
C LYS A 256 -2.07 -17.08 -0.01
N GLY A 257 -1.18 -17.40 0.92
CA GLY A 257 0.27 -17.35 0.69
C GLY A 257 0.76 -15.91 0.45
N HIS A 258 0.19 -14.94 1.18
CA HIS A 258 0.56 -13.52 1.12
C HIS A 258 1.62 -13.15 2.16
N CYS A 259 2.41 -14.13 2.59
CA CYS A 259 3.60 -13.95 3.41
C CYS A 259 4.77 -13.54 2.50
N LYS A 260 4.67 -12.45 1.75
CA LYS A 260 5.77 -11.99 0.88
C LYS A 260 5.67 -10.49 0.71
N VAL A 261 6.81 -9.83 0.65
CA VAL A 261 6.86 -8.38 0.46
C VAL A 261 6.54 -8.07 -1.00
N HIS A 262 5.66 -7.10 -1.23
CA HIS A 262 5.39 -6.60 -2.58
C HIS A 262 6.57 -5.73 -3.03
N TYR A 263 7.21 -6.06 -4.16
CA TYR A 263 8.37 -5.33 -4.67
C TYR A 263 8.29 -5.22 -6.20
N GLY A 264 8.39 -4.00 -6.74
CA GLY A 264 8.52 -3.74 -8.18
C GLY A 264 7.24 -3.73 -9.05
N ASP A 265 6.05 -3.88 -8.47
CA ASP A 265 4.76 -3.76 -9.19
C ASP A 265 3.78 -2.78 -8.48
N GLY A 266 4.26 -2.06 -7.46
CA GLY A 266 3.46 -1.15 -6.58
C GLY A 266 3.54 0.32 -7.01
N ASP A 267 2.76 1.17 -6.35
CA ASP A 267 2.87 2.62 -6.48
C ASP A 267 4.23 3.08 -5.91
N GLU A 268 4.86 4.10 -6.52
CA GLU A 268 6.24 4.57 -6.21
C GLU A 268 6.47 4.87 -4.70
N GLU A 269 5.40 5.11 -3.95
CA GLU A 269 5.41 5.45 -2.52
C GLU A 269 5.70 4.26 -1.59
N GLU A 270 5.14 3.06 -1.84
CA GLU A 270 5.44 1.86 -1.04
C GLU A 270 6.88 1.36 -1.28
N GLU A 271 7.41 1.61 -2.47
CA GLU A 271 8.80 1.28 -2.81
C GLU A 271 9.77 2.21 -2.08
N ALA A 272 9.44 3.51 -1.98
CA ALA A 272 10.24 4.50 -1.24
C ALA A 272 10.37 4.19 0.26
N GLU A 273 9.31 3.67 0.91
CA GLU A 273 9.38 3.25 2.32
C GLU A 273 10.33 2.06 2.54
N LEU A 274 10.42 1.16 1.55
CA LEU A 274 11.30 0.01 1.63
C LEU A 274 12.75 0.36 1.24
N GLU A 275 12.99 1.41 0.47
CA GLU A 275 14.32 1.84 0.03
C GLU A 275 15.29 2.13 1.19
N GLU A 276 14.79 2.58 2.34
CA GLU A 276 15.61 2.85 3.53
C GLU A 276 16.37 1.61 4.04
N PHE A 277 15.78 0.42 3.86
CA PHE A 277 16.36 -0.85 4.32
C PHE A 277 17.32 -1.49 3.30
N TYR A 278 17.35 -1.01 2.05
CA TYR A 278 18.16 -1.57 0.97
C TYR A 278 19.26 -0.63 0.50
N ASP A 279 20.46 -1.18 0.30
CA ASP A 279 21.57 -0.45 -0.31
C ASP A 279 21.85 -0.96 -1.73
N TYR A 280 21.24 -0.30 -2.71
CA TYR A 280 21.51 -0.53 -4.13
C TYR A 280 22.69 0.28 -4.67
N SER A 281 23.47 0.99 -3.83
CA SER A 281 24.61 1.81 -4.27
C SER A 281 25.61 1.02 -5.12
N SER A 282 25.75 -0.29 -4.88
CA SER A 282 26.61 -1.19 -5.66
C SER A 282 26.11 -1.44 -7.09
N ARG A 283 24.78 -1.41 -7.33
CA ARG A 283 24.19 -1.45 -8.69
C ARG A 283 24.47 -0.16 -9.44
N TYR A 284 24.37 0.99 -8.78
CA TYR A 284 24.69 2.28 -9.37
C TYR A 284 26.18 2.43 -9.66
N ALA A 285 27.06 1.98 -8.74
CA ALA A 285 28.51 1.96 -8.97
C ALA A 285 28.87 1.11 -10.19
N SER A 286 28.23 -0.05 -10.38
CA SER A 286 28.40 -0.90 -11.56
C SER A 286 27.93 -0.21 -12.84
N HIS A 287 26.80 0.50 -12.79
CA HIS A 287 26.27 1.24 -13.95
C HIS A 287 27.16 2.46 -14.31
N PHE A 288 27.67 3.20 -13.33
CA PHE A 288 28.64 4.27 -13.55
C PHE A 288 29.98 3.76 -14.06
N ILE A 289 30.47 2.62 -13.57
CA ILE A 289 31.71 1.99 -14.05
C ILE A 289 31.53 1.47 -15.48
N ILE A 290 30.41 0.82 -15.80
CA ILE A 290 30.10 0.34 -17.15
C ILE A 290 29.95 1.51 -18.11
N LEU A 291 29.22 2.57 -17.72
CA LEU A 291 29.07 3.78 -18.52
C LEU A 291 30.40 4.50 -18.70
N TYR A 292 31.22 4.59 -17.66
CA TYR A 292 32.57 5.17 -17.70
C TYR A 292 33.52 4.38 -18.60
N ILE A 293 33.51 3.05 -18.53
CA ILE A 293 34.28 2.17 -19.41
C ILE A 293 33.80 2.30 -20.85
N TYR A 294 32.48 2.34 -21.07
CA TYR A 294 31.90 2.50 -22.40
C TYR A 294 32.24 3.86 -23.03
N ILE A 295 32.17 4.95 -22.24
CA ILE A 295 32.58 6.30 -22.64
C ILE A 295 34.08 6.31 -22.96
N LYS A 296 34.93 5.74 -22.10
CA LYS A 296 36.39 5.67 -22.33
C LYS A 296 36.75 4.88 -23.59
N LEU A 297 36.14 3.71 -23.79
CA LEU A 297 36.36 2.88 -24.98
C LEU A 297 35.90 3.61 -26.25
N SER A 298 34.74 4.28 -26.20
CA SER A 298 34.23 5.09 -27.32
C SER A 298 35.17 6.24 -27.69
N LEU A 299 35.66 6.98 -26.69
CA LEU A 299 36.66 8.05 -26.87
C LEU A 299 37.99 7.53 -27.43
N LEU A 300 38.49 6.39 -26.93
CA LEU A 300 39.72 5.78 -27.45
C LEU A 300 39.58 5.40 -28.93
N THR A 301 38.42 4.88 -29.31
CA THR A 301 38.13 4.47 -30.69
C THR A 301 38.05 5.67 -31.63
N ILE A 302 37.46 6.78 -31.17
CA ILE A 302 37.42 8.06 -31.89
C ILE A 302 38.83 8.63 -32.06
N LEU A 303 39.64 8.65 -31.00
CA LEU A 303 41.02 9.12 -31.05
C LEU A 303 41.88 8.27 -31.98
N PHE A 304 41.67 6.94 -32.00
CA PHE A 304 42.35 6.03 -32.92
C PHE A 304 41.98 6.33 -34.38
N ARG A 305 40.70 6.54 -34.68
CA ARG A 305 40.25 6.93 -36.03
C ARG A 305 40.76 8.30 -36.46
N LEU A 306 40.81 9.28 -35.56
CA LEU A 306 41.36 10.61 -35.85
C LEU A 306 42.87 10.56 -36.12
N LYS A 307 43.59 9.63 -35.49
CA LYS A 307 45.03 9.43 -35.72
C LYS A 307 45.32 8.74 -37.05
N GLN A 308 44.44 7.85 -37.52
CA GLN A 308 44.53 7.19 -38.83
C GLN A 308 44.18 8.12 -40.01
N LEU A 309 43.44 9.22 -39.77
CA LEU A 309 43.08 10.21 -40.79
C LEU A 309 44.12 11.35 -40.94
N ARG A 310 45.13 11.40 -40.06
CA ARG A 310 46.19 12.42 -40.07
C ARG A 310 47.57 11.89 -40.50
N GLY A 311 47.66 10.61 -40.87
CA GLY A 311 48.86 9.99 -41.44
C GLY A 311 48.61 9.58 -42.88
#